data_AF-A0A6A0BCS7-F1
#
_entry.id   AF-A0A6A0BCS7-F1
#
_cell.length_a   1.000
_cell.length_b   1.000
_cell.length_c   1.000
_cell.angle_alpha   90.00
_cell.angle_beta   90.00
_cell.angle_gamma   90.00
#
_symmetry.space_group_name_H-M   'P 1'
#
loop_
_entity.id
_entity.type
_entity.pdbx_description
1 polymer ?
#
loop_
_entity_poly.entity_id
_entity_poly.type
_entity_poly.pdbx_seq_one_letter_code
_entity_poly.pdbx_strand_id
1 'polypeptide(L)'
;MATKTKQLTLFGFFALTASMVLDVYEYPTFATSQLNLIFFLIVGGLLWFFPAALCSAEMATIPEWEKGGVFTWVSETLGEGFGFMAIFFQWFQITVGFVTMIYFMISALSNVLSWSALDSNPILKTIAVLVIFWLVTLNSSVGLVLPNFIKGA
;
A
#
# COMPACT_ATOMS: atom_id res chain seq x y z
N MET A 1 10.76 4.21 36.37
CA MET A 1 9.40 3.91 35.88
C MET A 1 9.51 2.75 34.90
N ALA A 2 8.93 1.60 35.22
CA ALA A 2 8.93 0.45 34.32
C ALA A 2 8.03 0.77 33.12
N THR A 3 8.62 0.99 31.95
CA THR A 3 7.89 1.14 30.70
C THR A 3 7.14 -0.15 30.45
N LYS A 4 5.82 -0.14 30.63
CA LYS A 4 4.94 -1.27 30.35
C LYS A 4 5.10 -1.60 28.86
N THR A 5 5.86 -2.64 28.54
CA THR A 5 6.07 -3.11 27.16
C THR A 5 4.68 -3.42 26.61
N LYS A 6 4.20 -2.57 25.69
CA LYS A 6 2.87 -2.71 25.11
C LYS A 6 2.93 -3.92 24.18
N GLN A 7 2.68 -5.11 24.72
CA GLN A 7 2.66 -6.32 23.93
C GLN A 7 1.49 -6.22 22.95
N LEU A 8 1.80 -6.27 21.67
CA LEU A 8 0.82 -6.25 20.60
C LEU A 8 0.06 -7.57 20.66
N THR A 9 -1.25 -7.51 20.88
CA THR A 9 -2.09 -8.72 20.85
C THR A 9 -2.15 -9.25 19.42
N LEU A 10 -2.33 -10.56 19.24
CA LEU A 10 -2.48 -11.19 17.91
C LEU A 10 -3.56 -10.47 17.08
N PHE A 11 -4.67 -10.13 17.72
CA PHE A 11 -5.74 -9.38 17.07
C PHE A 11 -5.33 -7.96 16.69
N GLY A 12 -4.51 -7.29 17.51
CA GLY A 12 -3.93 -5.98 17.18
C GLY A 12 -2.96 -6.06 16.00
N PHE A 13 -2.13 -7.09 15.93
CA PHE A 13 -1.25 -7.34 14.78
C PHE A 13 -2.06 -7.64 13.51
N PHE A 14 -3.05 -8.54 13.61
CA PHE A 14 -3.94 -8.86 12.51
C PHE A 14 -4.68 -7.63 11.99
N ALA A 15 -5.21 -6.78 12.88
CA ALA A 15 -5.91 -5.56 12.48
C ALA A 15 -5.00 -4.55 11.77
N LEU A 16 -3.73 -4.43 12.19
CA LEU A 16 -2.76 -3.56 11.53
C LEU A 16 -2.43 -4.05 10.11
N THR A 17 -2.28 -5.36 9.92
CA THR A 17 -2.00 -5.94 8.60
C THR A 17 -3.26 -6.03 7.73
N ALA A 18 -4.45 -6.20 8.32
CA ALA A 18 -5.70 -6.34 7.59
C ALA A 18 -6.11 -5.05 6.87
N SER A 19 -5.74 -3.88 7.37
CA SER A 19 -6.01 -2.60 6.70
C SER A 19 -5.28 -2.47 5.36
N MET A 20 -4.07 -3.03 5.26
CA MET A 20 -3.26 -3.03 4.05
C MET A 20 -3.80 -3.98 2.98
N VAL A 21 -4.59 -4.99 3.35
CA VAL A 21 -5.12 -6.01 2.41
C VAL A 21 -6.34 -5.50 1.63
N LEU A 22 -6.93 -4.37 2.05
CA LEU A 22 -8.17 -3.85 1.47
C LEU A 22 -7.89 -2.73 0.47
N ASP A 23 -7.81 -3.08 -0.82
CA ASP A 23 -7.60 -2.14 -1.92
C ASP A 23 -8.82 -2.05 -2.85
N VAL A 24 -9.72 -1.12 -2.55
CA VAL A 24 -11.03 -0.98 -3.25
C VAL A 24 -10.88 -0.68 -4.75
N TYR A 25 -9.78 -0.04 -5.13
CA TYR A 25 -9.53 0.37 -6.51
C TYR A 25 -9.20 -0.81 -7.45
N GLU A 26 -8.86 -1.99 -6.92
CA GLU A 26 -8.56 -3.18 -7.72
C GLU A 26 -9.80 -4.04 -8.01
N TYR A 27 -10.88 -3.87 -7.23
CA TYR A 27 -12.13 -4.61 -7.40
C TYR A 27 -12.75 -4.52 -8.80
N PRO A 28 -12.72 -3.38 -9.52
CA PRO A 28 -13.22 -3.32 -10.89
C PRO A 28 -12.50 -4.30 -11.83
N THR A 29 -11.19 -4.44 -11.68
CA THR A 29 -10.37 -5.39 -12.46
C THR A 29 -10.61 -6.83 -12.01
N PHE A 30 -10.88 -7.07 -10.73
CA PHE A 30 -11.25 -8.39 -10.25
C PHE A 30 -12.64 -8.84 -10.73
N ALA A 31 -13.57 -7.91 -10.89
CA ALA A 31 -14.92 -8.19 -11.37
C ALA A 31 -14.95 -8.74 -12.81
N THR A 32 -13.97 -8.40 -13.67
CA THR A 32 -13.92 -8.92 -15.04
C THR A 32 -13.70 -10.44 -15.08
N SER A 33 -13.07 -11.00 -14.04
CA SER A 33 -12.79 -12.44 -13.92
C SER A 33 -13.93 -13.23 -13.27
N GLN A 34 -15.00 -12.57 -12.81
CA GLN A 34 -16.23 -13.15 -12.26
C GLN A 34 -15.99 -14.35 -11.32
N LEU A 35 -16.36 -15.57 -11.72
CA LEU A 35 -16.22 -16.78 -10.89
C LEU A 35 -14.78 -17.32 -10.83
N ASN A 36 -13.94 -17.04 -11.84
CA ASN A 36 -12.53 -17.44 -11.82
C ASN A 36 -11.73 -16.62 -10.79
N LEU A 37 -12.27 -15.49 -10.33
CA LEU A 37 -11.68 -14.67 -9.28
C LEU A 37 -11.39 -15.48 -8.02
N ILE A 38 -12.34 -16.30 -7.57
CA ILE A 38 -12.21 -17.09 -6.34
C ILE A 38 -11.06 -18.09 -6.46
N PHE A 39 -10.91 -18.70 -7.65
CA PHE A 39 -9.78 -19.58 -7.94
C PHE A 39 -8.46 -18.81 -7.87
N PHE A 40 -8.36 -17.64 -8.51
CA PHE A 40 -7.14 -16.82 -8.45
C PHE A 40 -6.81 -16.32 -7.05
N LEU A 41 -7.81 -15.97 -6.23
CA LEU A 41 -7.60 -15.55 -4.84
C LEU A 41 -7.10 -16.70 -3.96
N ILE A 42 -7.66 -17.91 -4.10
CA ILE A 42 -7.23 -19.07 -3.32
C ILE A 42 -5.81 -19.47 -3.72
N VAL A 43 -5.53 -19.53 -5.02
CA VAL A 43 -4.20 -19.89 -5.54
C VAL A 43 -3.17 -18.82 -5.19
N GLY A 44 -3.48 -17.53 -5.36
CA GLY A 44 -2.60 -16.42 -4.96
C GLY A 44 -2.39 -16.36 -3.45
N GLY A 45 -3.43 -16.62 -2.66
CA GLY A 45 -3.32 -16.69 -1.21
C GLY A 45 -2.38 -17.81 -0.75
N LEU A 46 -2.52 -19.01 -1.31
CA LEU A 46 -1.81 -20.19 -0.84
C LEU A 46 -0.40 -20.32 -1.43
N LEU A 47 -0.22 -19.96 -2.70
CA LEU A 47 1.08 -20.09 -3.39
C LEU A 47 1.95 -18.83 -3.34
N TRP A 48 1.38 -17.67 -3.04
CA TRP A 48 2.13 -16.41 -2.97
C TRP A 48 2.07 -15.76 -1.59
N PHE A 49 0.87 -15.43 -1.09
CA PHE A 49 0.74 -14.70 0.18
C PHE A 49 1.24 -15.51 1.39
N PHE A 50 0.84 -16.78 1.50
CA PHE A 50 1.23 -17.66 2.61
C PHE A 50 2.75 -17.88 2.69
N PRO A 51 3.44 -18.33 1.61
CA PRO A 51 4.89 -18.48 1.66
C PRO A 51 5.64 -17.15 1.84
N ALA A 52 5.19 -16.05 1.20
CA ALA A 52 5.82 -14.74 1.37
C ALA A 52 5.72 -14.23 2.82
N ALA A 53 4.57 -14.44 3.48
CA ALA A 53 4.37 -14.09 4.88
C ALA A 53 5.27 -14.90 5.82
N LEU A 54 5.39 -16.21 5.60
CA LEU A 54 6.27 -17.09 6.37
C LEU A 54 7.75 -16.70 6.23
N CYS A 55 8.24 -16.50 4.99
CA CYS A 55 9.62 -16.09 4.76
C CYS A 55 9.93 -14.73 5.38
N SER A 56 9.01 -13.76 5.28
CA SER A 56 9.16 -12.44 5.90
C SER A 56 9.15 -12.51 7.42
N ALA A 57 8.34 -13.39 8.01
CA ALA A 57 8.28 -13.60 9.45
C ALA A 57 9.59 -14.18 10.00
N GLU A 58 10.16 -15.19 9.33
CA GLU A 58 11.46 -15.77 9.71
C GLU A 58 12.61 -14.74 9.59
N MET A 59 12.60 -13.91 8.55
CA MET A 59 13.61 -12.85 8.38
C MET A 59 13.46 -11.72 9.40
N ALA A 60 12.25 -11.44 9.87
CA ALA A 60 11.96 -10.40 10.85
C ALA A 60 12.35 -10.77 12.29
N THR A 61 12.42 -12.06 12.63
CA THR A 61 12.75 -12.54 13.99
C THR A 61 14.25 -12.71 14.23
N ILE A 62 15.09 -12.51 13.21
CA ILE A 62 16.55 -12.57 13.35
C ILE A 62 17.02 -11.35 14.16
N PRO A 63 17.70 -11.53 15.31
CA PRO A 63 17.99 -10.45 16.28
C PRO A 63 18.76 -9.25 15.73
N GLU A 64 19.56 -9.47 14.69
CA GLU A 64 20.40 -8.44 14.06
C GLU A 64 19.65 -7.67 12.95
N TRP A 65 18.50 -8.16 12.49
CA TRP A 65 17.78 -7.65 11.32
C TRP A 65 16.45 -6.94 11.65
N GLU A 66 16.07 -6.88 12.93
CA GLU A 66 14.76 -6.37 13.39
C GLU A 66 14.46 -4.92 12.97
N LYS A 67 15.48 -4.06 12.85
CA LYS A 67 15.29 -2.61 12.58
C LYS A 67 15.45 -2.22 11.11
N GLY A 68 15.90 -3.14 10.27
CA GLY A 68 16.36 -2.84 8.92
C GLY A 68 15.34 -3.07 7.81
N GLY A 69 14.28 -3.84 8.10
CA GLY A 69 13.23 -4.16 7.14
C GLY A 69 13.75 -4.89 5.89
N VAL A 70 13.00 -4.77 4.78
CA VAL A 70 13.30 -5.48 3.52
C VAL A 70 14.71 -5.16 2.98
N PHE A 71 15.22 -3.94 3.18
CA PHE A 71 16.58 -3.58 2.77
C PHE A 71 17.62 -4.46 3.47
N THR A 72 17.57 -4.54 4.81
CA THR A 72 18.54 -5.32 5.59
C THR A 72 18.38 -6.83 5.37
N TRP A 73 17.15 -7.32 5.22
CA TRP A 73 16.93 -8.74 4.95
C TRP A 73 17.56 -9.18 3.63
N VAL A 74 17.49 -8.34 2.59
CA VAL A 74 18.04 -8.65 1.27
C VAL A 74 19.54 -8.31 1.21
N SER A 75 20.00 -7.25 1.87
CA SER A 75 21.43 -6.88 1.86
C SER A 75 22.29 -7.91 2.59
N GLU A 76 21.80 -8.47 3.70
CA GLU A 76 22.54 -9.46 4.50
C GLU A 76 22.52 -10.87 3.89
N THR A 77 21.49 -11.19 3.09
CA THR A 77 21.37 -12.51 2.44
C THR A 77 21.97 -12.57 1.04
N LEU A 78 21.77 -11.54 0.22
CA LEU A 78 22.19 -11.51 -1.20
C LEU A 78 23.28 -10.46 -1.49
N GLY A 79 23.57 -9.55 -0.55
CA GLY A 79 24.55 -8.47 -0.70
C GLY A 79 23.93 -7.09 -0.89
N GLU A 80 24.71 -6.04 -0.56
CA GLU A 80 24.24 -4.64 -0.53
C GLU A 80 23.58 -4.15 -1.83
N GLY A 81 24.07 -4.59 -2.99
CA GLY A 81 23.51 -4.22 -4.29
C GLY A 81 22.07 -4.72 -4.50
N PHE A 82 21.77 -5.94 -4.04
CA PHE A 82 20.42 -6.50 -4.11
C PHE A 82 19.50 -5.88 -3.05
N GLY A 83 20.05 -5.51 -1.88
CA GLY A 83 19.33 -4.73 -0.87
C GLY A 83 18.83 -3.39 -1.43
N PHE A 84 19.70 -2.66 -2.14
CA PHE A 84 19.33 -1.41 -2.80
C PHE A 84 18.23 -1.62 -3.87
N MET A 85 18.33 -2.68 -4.67
CA MET A 85 17.28 -3.00 -5.65
C MET A 85 15.93 -3.29 -4.98
N ALA A 86 15.90 -4.01 -3.87
CA ALA A 86 14.65 -4.36 -3.18
C ALA A 86 13.92 -3.11 -2.64
N ILE A 87 14.65 -2.20 -1.96
CA ILE A 87 14.04 -0.96 -1.46
C ILE A 87 13.65 -0.02 -2.61
N PHE A 88 14.40 -0.03 -3.72
CA PHE A 88 14.05 0.73 -4.91
C PHE A 88 12.75 0.21 -5.55
N PHE A 89 12.57 -1.11 -5.67
CA PHE A 89 11.33 -1.69 -6.18
C PHE A 89 10.15 -1.44 -5.25
N GLN A 90 10.36 -1.47 -3.93
CA GLN A 90 9.31 -1.12 -2.97
C GLN A 90 8.84 0.33 -3.16
N TRP A 91 9.77 1.28 -3.26
CA TRP A 91 9.44 2.68 -3.50
C TRP A 91 8.77 2.89 -4.86
N PHE A 92 9.26 2.21 -5.90
CA PHE A 92 8.69 2.27 -7.24
C PHE A 92 7.27 1.71 -7.29
N GLN A 93 7.03 0.56 -6.67
CA GLN A 93 5.71 -0.07 -6.58
C GLN A 93 4.68 0.85 -5.92
N ILE A 94 5.05 1.49 -4.80
CA ILE A 94 4.17 2.46 -4.11
C ILE A 94 3.88 3.66 -5.02
N THR A 95 4.87 4.16 -5.75
CA THR A 95 4.70 5.31 -6.65
C THR A 95 3.73 5.02 -7.79
N VAL A 96 3.85 3.84 -8.41
CA VAL A 96 2.92 3.41 -9.46
C VAL A 96 1.52 3.15 -8.89
N GLY A 97 1.41 2.51 -7.72
CA GLY A 97 0.13 2.27 -7.04
C GLY A 97 -0.59 3.54 -6.63
N PHE A 98 0.15 4.60 -6.27
CA PHE A 98 -0.46 5.90 -5.96
C PHE A 98 -1.17 6.51 -7.17
N VAL A 99 -0.59 6.36 -8.37
CA VAL A 99 -1.19 6.85 -9.61
C VAL A 99 -2.49 6.12 -9.91
N THR A 100 -2.54 4.80 -9.76
CA THR A 100 -3.76 4.00 -9.99
C THR A 100 -4.88 4.37 -9.00
N MET A 101 -4.52 4.68 -7.75
CA MET A 101 -5.47 5.15 -6.74
C MET A 101 -6.10 6.50 -7.11
N ILE A 102 -5.32 7.46 -7.62
CA ILE A 102 -5.85 8.76 -8.08
C ILE A 102 -6.80 8.57 -9.27
N TYR A 103 -6.47 7.67 -10.21
CA TYR A 103 -7.35 7.36 -11.33
C TYR A 103 -8.71 6.84 -10.88
N PHE A 104 -8.73 5.95 -9.88
CA PHE A 104 -9.97 5.46 -9.30
C PHE A 104 -10.77 6.58 -8.62
N MET A 105 -10.11 7.45 -7.85
CA MET A 105 -10.76 8.60 -7.21
C MET A 105 -11.41 9.55 -8.22
N ILE A 106 -10.76 9.83 -9.36
CA ILE A 106 -11.32 10.66 -10.42
C ILE A 106 -12.51 9.98 -11.09
N SER A 107 -12.43 8.67 -11.34
CA SER A 107 -13.55 7.91 -11.90
C SER A 107 -14.76 7.93 -10.96
N ALA A 108 -14.55 7.75 -9.65
CA ALA A 108 -15.61 7.87 -8.65
C ALA A 108 -16.20 9.29 -8.61
N LEU A 109 -15.36 10.33 -8.65
CA LEU A 109 -15.79 11.73 -8.66
C LEU A 109 -16.57 12.09 -9.93
N SER A 110 -16.15 11.59 -11.09
CA SER A 110 -16.84 11.75 -12.37
C SER A 110 -18.24 11.14 -12.34
N ASN A 111 -18.41 9.99 -11.69
CA ASN A 111 -19.72 9.35 -11.51
C ASN A 111 -20.65 10.18 -10.61
N VAL A 112 -20.13 10.79 -9.53
CA VAL A 112 -20.94 11.63 -8.62
C VAL A 112 -21.39 12.93 -9.30
N LEU A 113 -20.52 13.59 -10.05
CA LEU A 113 -20.82 14.87 -10.72
C LEU A 113 -21.55 14.70 -12.06
N SER A 114 -21.84 13.46 -12.50
CA SER A 114 -22.43 13.14 -13.81
C SER A 114 -21.67 13.76 -15.00
N TRP A 115 -20.39 14.08 -14.81
CA TRP A 115 -19.58 14.78 -15.80
C TRP A 115 -18.86 13.77 -16.70
N SER A 116 -19.61 13.11 -17.57
CA SER A 116 -19.09 12.06 -18.49
C SER A 116 -17.93 12.53 -19.39
N ALA A 117 -17.79 13.84 -19.63
CA ALA A 117 -16.66 14.42 -20.38
C ALA A 117 -15.30 14.23 -19.69
N LEU A 118 -15.25 14.06 -18.37
CA LEU A 118 -14.02 13.91 -17.60
C LEU A 118 -13.43 12.49 -17.71
N ASP A 119 -14.28 11.49 -17.95
CA ASP A 119 -13.87 10.09 -18.14
C ASP A 119 -13.63 9.74 -19.61
N SER A 120 -14.33 10.40 -20.54
CA SER A 120 -14.27 10.13 -21.98
C SER A 120 -13.06 10.74 -22.69
N ASN A 121 -12.50 11.87 -22.20
CA ASN A 121 -11.33 12.49 -22.81
C ASN A 121 -10.04 12.14 -22.03
N PRO A 122 -9.13 11.34 -22.61
CA PRO A 122 -7.93 10.88 -21.92
C PRO A 122 -7.00 12.04 -21.51
N ILE A 123 -6.98 13.13 -22.29
CA ILE A 123 -6.13 14.29 -22.00
C ILE A 123 -6.63 15.04 -20.77
N LEU A 124 -7.96 15.24 -20.67
CA LEU A 124 -8.57 15.89 -19.49
C LEU A 124 -8.37 15.05 -18.24
N LYS A 125 -8.49 13.72 -18.36
CA LYS A 125 -8.25 12.79 -17.26
C LYS A 125 -6.81 12.87 -16.75
N THR A 126 -5.81 12.90 -17.64
CA THR A 126 -4.40 13.05 -17.26
C THR A 126 -4.10 14.39 -16.59
N ILE A 127 -4.66 15.50 -17.09
CA ILE A 127 -4.50 16.82 -16.46
C ILE A 127 -5.13 16.83 -15.06
N ALA A 128 -6.32 16.24 -14.90
CA ALA A 128 -6.97 16.14 -13.59
C ALA A 128 -6.15 15.30 -12.59
N VAL A 129 -5.57 14.17 -13.03
CA VAL A 129 -4.64 13.37 -12.21
C VAL A 129 -3.46 14.22 -11.76
N LEU A 130 -2.83 14.96 -12.66
CA LEU A 130 -1.66 15.77 -12.36
C LEU A 130 -1.98 16.88 -11.34
N VAL A 131 -3.12 17.57 -11.50
CA VAL A 131 -3.57 18.61 -10.55
C VAL A 131 -3.80 18.01 -9.16
N ILE A 132 -4.52 16.89 -9.06
CA ILE A 132 -4.78 16.23 -7.77
C ILE A 132 -3.50 15.72 -7.14
N PHE A 133 -2.60 15.14 -7.92
CA PHE A 133 -1.30 14.67 -7.47
C PHE A 133 -0.51 15.80 -6.78
N TRP A 134 -0.40 16.97 -7.42
CA TRP A 134 0.30 18.11 -6.84
C TRP A 134 -0.42 18.68 -5.63
N LEU A 135 -1.76 18.74 -5.63
CA LEU A 135 -2.53 19.19 -4.47
C LEU A 135 -2.29 18.31 -3.24
N VAL A 136 -2.34 16.98 -3.41
CA VAL A 136 -2.05 16.03 -2.31
C VAL A 136 -0.60 16.15 -1.87
N THR A 137 0.35 16.22 -2.82
CA THR A 137 1.78 16.35 -2.51
C THR A 137 2.07 17.63 -1.73
N LEU A 138 1.49 18.77 -2.13
CA LEU A 138 1.63 20.03 -1.42
C LEU A 138 1.01 19.96 -0.01
N ASN A 139 -0.17 19.35 0.12
CA ASN A 139 -0.81 19.15 1.42
C ASN A 139 0.02 18.25 2.35
N SER A 140 0.61 17.17 1.82
CA SER A 140 1.51 16.29 2.57
C SER A 140 2.82 16.96 2.97
N SER A 141 3.33 17.87 2.13
CA SER A 141 4.59 18.60 2.35
C SER A 141 4.43 19.75 3.36
N VAL A 142 3.23 20.33 3.49
CA VAL A 142 2.89 21.38 4.48
C VAL A 142 2.81 20.84 5.92
N GLY A 143 2.83 19.53 6.10
CA GLY A 143 3.09 18.92 7.39
C GLY A 143 1.84 18.61 8.20
N LEU A 144 1.83 17.37 8.68
CA LEU A 144 1.12 16.85 9.84
C LEU A 144 0.99 17.84 11.02
N VAL A 145 0.05 18.79 10.95
CA VAL A 145 -0.53 19.47 12.14
C VAL A 145 -1.69 18.66 12.74
N LEU A 146 -2.09 17.55 12.09
CA LEU A 146 -3.13 16.64 12.58
C LEU A 146 -2.74 15.63 13.69
N PRO A 147 -1.47 15.28 13.98
CA PRO A 147 -1.19 14.35 15.07
C PRO A 147 -1.44 14.96 16.47
N ASN A 148 -1.67 16.27 16.58
CA ASN A 148 -2.05 16.94 17.83
C ASN A 148 -3.56 17.04 18.06
N PHE A 149 -4.40 16.91 17.03
CA PHE A 149 -5.87 17.02 17.21
C PHE A 149 -6.50 15.70 17.68
N ILE A 150 -5.93 14.55 17.30
CA ILE A 150 -6.45 13.21 17.67
C ILE A 150 -5.90 12.72 19.02
N LYS A 151 -4.89 13.40 19.59
CA LYS A 151 -4.38 13.12 20.95
C LYS A 151 -4.96 14.03 22.04
N GLY A 152 -5.86 14.95 21.68
CA GLY A 152 -6.43 15.96 22.58
C GLY A 152 -7.92 15.78 22.90
N ALA A 153 -8.53 14.66 22.50
CA ALA A 153 -9.91 14.29 22.84
C ALA A 153 -9.96 12.90 23.46
#